data_AF-A0A8S3GZG6-F1
#
_entry.id   AF-A0A8S3GZG6-F1
#
_cell.length_a   1.000
_cell.length_b   1.000
_cell.length_c   1.000
_cell.angle_alpha   90.00
_cell.angle_beta   90.00
_cell.angle_gamma   90.00
#
_symmetry.space_group_name_H-M   'P 1'
#
loop_
_entity.id
_entity.type
_entity.pdbx_description
1 polymer ?
#
loop_
_entity_poly.entity_id
_entity_poly.type
_entity_poly.pdbx_seq_one_letter_code
_entity_poly.pdbx_strand_id
1 'polypeptide(L)'
;MRLIGDKDHEEVWRSKVGTLGPFCLLLWDDPYNTKATIKKTLYRGANLKPEQIAAYEEMAKHEDEYRSFQAYTSCSRNRKKAEEFGNTLFIMDVLYAFIADLSSLSEYADEEEEL
;
A
#
# COMPACT_ATOMS: atom_id res chain seq x y z
N MET A 1 3.23 -8.93 -5.17
CA MET A 1 2.89 -9.67 -3.93
C MET A 1 4.21 -10.10 -3.29
N ARG A 2 4.43 -9.91 -1.98
CA ARG A 2 5.75 -10.19 -1.35
C ARG A 2 6.10 -11.68 -1.50
N LEU A 3 7.35 -11.94 -1.87
CA LEU A 3 8.00 -13.26 -1.96
C LEU A 3 8.50 -13.77 -0.60
N ILE A 4 8.20 -13.06 0.49
CA ILE A 4 8.78 -13.30 1.81
C ILE A 4 8.04 -14.47 2.46
N GLY A 5 8.76 -15.54 2.78
CA GLY A 5 8.21 -16.76 3.37
C GLY A 5 7.94 -17.89 2.38
N ASP A 6 8.04 -17.62 1.08
CA ASP A 6 8.02 -18.64 0.04
C ASP A 6 9.45 -19.17 -0.22
N LYS A 7 9.62 -20.49 -0.16
CA LYS A 7 10.91 -21.14 -0.41
C LYS A 7 11.34 -21.01 -1.86
N ASP A 8 10.38 -20.98 -2.78
CA ASP A 8 10.67 -20.95 -4.22
C ASP A 8 11.28 -19.62 -4.67
N HIS A 9 11.20 -18.61 -3.81
CA HIS A 9 11.69 -17.26 -4.07
C HIS A 9 12.68 -16.78 -3.01
N GLU A 10 13.26 -17.70 -2.23
CA GLU A 10 14.08 -17.39 -1.06
C GLU A 10 15.32 -16.56 -1.38
N GLU A 11 16.03 -16.97 -2.43
CA GLU A 11 17.24 -16.30 -2.88
C GLU A 11 16.98 -14.85 -3.29
N VAL A 12 15.84 -14.62 -3.98
CA VAL A 12 15.44 -13.29 -4.45
C VAL A 12 15.18 -12.37 -3.26
N TRP A 13 14.35 -12.77 -2.28
CA TRP A 13 14.06 -11.86 -1.16
C TRP A 13 15.28 -11.66 -0.25
N ARG A 14 16.10 -12.69 -0.01
CA ARG A 14 17.33 -12.55 0.79
C ARG A 14 18.32 -11.58 0.16
N SER A 15 18.48 -11.60 -1.16
CA SER A 15 19.37 -10.66 -1.87
C SER A 15 18.95 -9.20 -1.70
N LYS A 16 17.65 -8.93 -1.50
CA LYS A 16 17.11 -7.58 -1.28
C LYS A 16 17.23 -7.12 0.17
N VAL A 17 17.34 -8.04 1.14
CA VAL A 17 17.52 -7.68 2.56
C VAL A 17 18.80 -6.88 2.78
N GLY A 18 19.91 -7.26 2.12
CA GLY A 18 21.19 -6.55 2.29
C GLY A 18 21.24 -5.14 1.67
N THR A 19 20.28 -4.79 0.82
CA THR A 19 20.27 -3.52 0.08
C THR A 19 19.06 -2.65 0.47
N LEU A 20 17.85 -3.14 0.19
CA LEU A 20 16.59 -2.44 0.47
C LEU A 20 16.11 -2.64 1.91
N GLY A 21 16.54 -3.72 2.58
CA GLY A 21 16.12 -4.04 3.95
C GLY A 21 16.35 -2.91 4.96
N PRO A 22 17.56 -2.32 5.06
CA PRO A 22 17.81 -1.20 5.96
C PRO A 22 16.90 0.01 5.69
N PHE A 23 16.65 0.33 4.42
CA PHE A 23 15.76 1.44 4.07
C PHE A 23 14.30 1.15 4.49
N CYS A 24 13.81 -0.06 4.26
CA CYS A 24 12.49 -0.46 4.75
C CYS A 24 12.39 -0.39 6.28
N LEU A 25 13.44 -0.75 7.02
CA LEU A 25 13.44 -0.61 8.49
C LEU A 25 13.34 0.86 8.91
N LEU A 26 14.05 1.76 8.24
CA LEU A 26 13.96 3.19 8.50
C LEU A 26 12.55 3.73 8.23
N LEU A 27 11.89 3.29 7.15
CA LEU A 27 10.50 3.65 6.87
C LEU A 27 9.51 3.07 7.90
N TRP A 28 9.79 1.89 8.45
CA TRP A 28 8.95 1.29 9.49
C TRP A 28 9.07 2.03 10.83
N ASP A 29 10.30 2.40 11.20
CA ASP A 29 10.62 3.08 12.45
C ASP A 29 10.41 4.61 12.38
N ASP A 30 9.75 5.10 11.32
CA ASP A 30 9.47 6.52 11.12
C ASP A 30 8.69 7.10 12.33
N PRO A 31 9.19 8.18 12.97
CA PRO A 31 8.51 8.81 14.10
C PRO A 31 7.15 9.45 13.74
N TYR A 32 6.89 9.71 12.46
CA TYR A 32 5.62 10.20 11.94
C TYR A 32 4.59 9.07 11.71
N ASN A 33 4.99 7.80 11.84
CA ASN A 33 4.06 6.68 11.78
C ASN A 33 3.12 6.74 12.98
N THR A 34 1.87 7.15 12.72
CA THR A 34 0.81 7.02 13.71
C THR A 34 0.40 5.56 13.82
N LYS A 35 0.50 5.00 15.03
CA LYS A 35 0.05 3.63 15.30
C LYS A 35 -1.43 3.63 15.70
N ALA A 36 -2.16 2.75 15.01
CA ALA A 36 -3.43 2.13 15.39
C ALA A 36 -4.74 2.82 14.91
N THR A 37 -5.51 1.98 14.19
CA THR A 37 -6.95 2.03 13.92
C THR A 37 -7.48 3.37 13.44
N ILE A 38 -7.52 3.52 12.12
CA ILE A 38 -8.14 4.68 11.50
C ILE A 38 -9.28 4.15 10.65
N LYS A 39 -10.53 4.31 11.11
CA LYS A 39 -11.70 4.14 10.24
C LYS A 39 -11.67 5.27 9.22
N LYS A 40 -10.97 5.06 8.11
CA LYS A 40 -10.87 6.02 7.02
C LYS A 40 -10.95 5.33 5.67
N THR A 41 -11.43 6.09 4.71
CA THR A 41 -11.36 5.70 3.31
C THR A 41 -10.07 6.24 2.70
N LEU A 42 -9.34 5.40 1.99
CA LEU A 42 -8.18 5.75 1.19
C LEU A 42 -8.35 5.29 -0.25
N TYR A 43 -7.70 6.00 -1.17
CA TYR A 43 -7.78 5.75 -2.60
C TYR A 43 -6.40 5.42 -3.15
N ARG A 44 -6.32 4.45 -4.05
CA ARG A 44 -5.06 4.12 -4.73
C ARG A 44 -5.34 3.81 -6.18
N GLY A 45 -4.74 4.60 -7.07
CA GLY A 45 -4.63 4.23 -8.47
C GLY A 45 -3.51 3.19 -8.67
N ALA A 46 -3.73 2.21 -9.53
CA ALA A 46 -2.70 1.29 -9.96
C ALA A 46 -2.88 0.89 -11.43
N ASN A 47 -1.76 0.55 -12.07
CA ASN A 47 -1.77 -0.17 -13.35
C ASN A 47 -1.68 -1.67 -13.11
N LEU A 48 -2.79 -2.37 -13.36
CA LEU A 48 -2.91 -3.80 -13.16
C LEU A 48 -3.18 -4.52 -14.48
N LYS A 49 -2.72 -5.76 -14.56
CA LYS A 49 -3.09 -6.67 -15.65
C LYS A 49 -4.53 -7.15 -15.49
N PRO A 50 -5.24 -7.50 -16.57
CA PRO A 50 -6.63 -7.96 -16.50
C PRO A 50 -6.87 -9.10 -15.52
N GLU A 51 -5.95 -10.07 -15.44
CA GLU A 51 -6.05 -11.19 -14.50
C GLU A 51 -5.94 -10.76 -13.03
N GLN A 52 -5.21 -9.67 -12.75
CA GLN A 52 -5.11 -9.11 -11.41
C GLN A 52 -6.36 -8.33 -11.05
N ILE A 53 -6.92 -7.57 -12.01
CA ILE A 53 -8.18 -6.84 -11.84
C ILE A 53 -9.30 -7.83 -11.49
N ALA A 54 -9.46 -8.90 -12.27
CA ALA A 54 -10.46 -9.93 -12.01
C ALA A 54 -10.31 -10.56 -10.61
N ALA A 55 -9.07 -10.79 -10.16
CA ALA A 55 -8.81 -11.30 -8.82
C ALA A 55 -9.26 -10.31 -7.72
N TYR A 56 -8.92 -9.02 -7.86
CA TYR A 56 -9.33 -8.00 -6.88
C TYR A 56 -10.83 -7.68 -6.93
N GLU A 57 -11.45 -7.71 -8.09
CA GLU A 57 -12.91 -7.57 -8.24
C GLU A 57 -13.65 -8.70 -7.53
N GLU A 58 -13.17 -9.94 -7.68
CA GLU A 58 -13.76 -11.06 -6.95
C GLU A 58 -13.58 -10.91 -5.45
N MET A 59 -12.38 -10.50 -5.00
CA MET A 59 -12.12 -10.23 -3.58
C MET A 59 -13.05 -9.15 -3.02
N ALA A 60 -13.33 -8.08 -3.78
CA ALA A 60 -14.17 -6.97 -3.33
C ALA A 60 -15.65 -7.34 -3.14
N LYS A 61 -16.11 -8.50 -3.64
CA LYS A 61 -17.49 -8.98 -3.44
C LYS A 61 -17.73 -9.60 -2.06
N HIS A 62 -16.67 -9.94 -1.33
CA HIS A 62 -16.74 -10.59 -0.02
C HIS A 62 -16.49 -9.54 1.07
N GLU A 63 -17.52 -8.75 1.41
CA GLU A 63 -17.42 -7.60 2.34
C GLU A 63 -16.97 -7.96 3.76
N ASP A 64 -17.16 -9.22 4.16
CA ASP A 64 -16.76 -9.81 5.44
C ASP A 64 -15.31 -10.32 5.46
N GLU A 65 -14.62 -10.30 4.32
CA GLU A 65 -13.24 -10.76 4.22
C GLU A 65 -12.23 -9.61 4.28
N TYR A 66 -11.39 -9.64 5.32
CA TYR A 66 -10.26 -8.71 5.40
C TYR A 66 -9.09 -9.18 4.55
N ARG A 67 -8.47 -8.20 3.88
CA ARG A 67 -7.28 -8.38 3.06
C ARG A 67 -6.30 -7.26 3.37
N SER A 68 -5.03 -7.51 3.08
CA SER A 68 -3.95 -6.58 3.40
C SER A 68 -2.93 -6.52 2.27
N PHE A 69 -2.42 -5.33 2.02
CA PHE A 69 -1.22 -5.16 1.21
C PHE A 69 0.00 -5.50 2.06
N GLN A 70 0.75 -6.49 1.62
CA GLN A 70 1.96 -6.93 2.31
C GLN A 70 3.17 -6.02 2.03
N ALA A 71 2.99 -4.83 1.45
CA ALA A 71 4.05 -3.88 1.12
C ALA A 71 3.65 -2.47 1.59
N TYR A 72 4.64 -1.56 1.72
CA TYR A 72 4.34 -0.13 1.82
C TYR A 72 3.49 0.27 0.62
N THR A 73 2.34 0.88 0.88
CA THR A 73 1.31 1.08 -0.13
C THR A 73 0.89 2.52 -0.12
N SER A 74 1.49 3.31 -1.01
CA SER A 74 1.12 4.70 -1.21
C SER A 74 -0.35 4.79 -1.61
N CYS A 75 -1.10 5.60 -0.87
CA CYS A 75 -2.50 5.90 -1.04
C CYS A 75 -2.70 7.41 -0.95
N SER A 76 -3.80 7.91 -1.49
CA SER A 76 -4.20 9.31 -1.38
C SER A 76 -5.51 9.41 -0.60
N ARG A 77 -5.66 10.50 0.17
CA ARG A 77 -6.96 10.94 0.70
C ARG A 77 -7.83 11.56 -0.39
N ASN A 78 -7.24 12.00 -1.49
CA ASN A 78 -7.91 12.65 -2.60
C ASN A 78 -8.20 11.65 -3.73
N ARG A 79 -9.48 11.27 -3.84
CA ARG A 79 -9.93 10.34 -4.89
C ARG A 79 -9.56 10.81 -6.30
N LYS A 80 -9.77 12.09 -6.62
CA LYS A 80 -9.51 12.62 -7.96
C LYS A 80 -8.04 12.47 -8.31
N LYS A 81 -7.17 12.70 -7.33
CA LYS A 81 -5.74 12.54 -7.52
C LYS A 81 -5.35 11.08 -7.70
N ALA A 82 -5.91 10.17 -6.92
CA ALA A 82 -5.70 8.73 -7.09
C ALA A 82 -6.16 8.22 -8.47
N GLU A 83 -7.26 8.75 -9.02
CA GLU A 83 -7.78 8.40 -10.35
C GLU A 83 -6.82 8.76 -11.50
N GLU A 84 -5.88 9.68 -11.28
CA GLU A 84 -4.84 10.00 -12.27
C GLU A 84 -3.83 8.86 -12.45
N PHE A 85 -3.75 7.92 -11.50
CA PHE A 85 -2.73 6.88 -11.47
C PHE A 85 -3.24 5.53 -11.98
N GLY A 86 -3.26 5.35 -13.30
CA GLY A 86 -3.35 4.03 -13.95
C GLY A 86 -4.76 3.62 -14.39
N ASN A 87 -4.98 2.30 -14.53
CA ASN A 87 -6.20 1.73 -15.11
C ASN A 87 -7.18 1.14 -14.09
N THR A 88 -6.86 1.20 -12.80
CA THR A 88 -7.70 0.65 -11.71
C THR A 88 -7.64 1.57 -10.51
N LEU A 89 -8.80 1.81 -9.89
CA LEU A 89 -8.91 2.55 -8.64
C LEU A 89 -9.33 1.60 -7.52
N PHE A 90 -8.48 1.48 -6.50
CA PHE A 90 -8.87 0.91 -5.22
C PHE A 90 -9.56 1.97 -4.36
N ILE A 91 -10.72 1.61 -3.82
CA ILE A 91 -11.43 2.37 -2.79
C ILE A 91 -11.42 1.49 -1.54
N MET A 92 -10.71 1.92 -0.51
CA MET A 92 -10.37 1.06 0.62
C MET A 92 -10.88 1.67 1.92
N ASP A 93 -11.76 0.94 2.61
CA ASP A 93 -12.05 1.22 4.01
C ASP A 93 -10.97 0.56 4.87
N VAL A 94 -10.04 1.39 5.32
CA VAL A 94 -8.95 0.96 6.18
C VAL A 94 -9.53 0.76 7.58
N LEU A 95 -9.30 -0.43 8.15
CA LEU A 95 -9.65 -0.72 9.54
C LEU A 95 -8.43 -0.64 10.45
N TYR A 96 -7.31 -1.16 9.96
CA TYR A 96 -6.05 -1.18 10.69
C TYR A 96 -4.88 -1.00 9.73
N ALA A 97 -4.11 0.05 9.94
CA ALA A 97 -2.85 0.28 9.26
C ALA A 97 -1.93 1.12 10.16
N PHE A 98 -0.63 0.97 9.92
CA PHE A 98 0.35 1.96 10.33
C PHE A 98 0.42 2.96 9.19
N ILE A 99 0.18 4.24 9.49
CA ILE A 99 0.10 5.27 8.46
C ILE A 99 0.91 6.49 8.86
N ALA A 100 1.64 7.04 7.89
CA ALA A 100 2.22 8.37 7.95
C ALA A 100 1.54 9.30 6.93
N ASP A 101 1.13 10.49 7.38
CA ASP A 101 0.77 11.59 6.50
C ASP A 101 2.04 12.23 5.95
N LEU A 102 2.27 12.06 4.65
CA LEU A 102 3.49 12.52 4.01
C LEU A 102 3.40 13.96 3.48
N SER A 103 2.27 14.66 3.66
CA SER A 103 2.07 16.02 3.13
C SER A 103 3.15 17.03 3.55
N SER A 104 3.76 16.86 4.73
CA SER A 104 4.82 17.74 5.23
C SER A 104 6.23 17.39 4.77
N LEU A 105 6.42 16.19 4.21
CA LEU A 105 7.72 15.64 3.80
C LEU A 105 7.83 15.44 2.28
N SER A 106 6.70 15.23 1.61
CA SER A 106 6.63 14.94 0.18
C SER A 106 6.88 16.19 -0.66
N GLU A 107 7.58 16.01 -1.78
CA GLU A 107 7.70 17.02 -2.83
C GLU A 107 6.36 17.26 -3.55
N TYR A 108 5.39 16.35 -3.37
CA TYR A 108 4.06 16.35 -3.98
C TYR A 108 2.98 16.43 -2.90
N ALA A 109 3.01 17.47 -2.06
CA ALA A 109 2.07 17.61 -0.95
C ALA A 109 0.59 17.66 -1.38
N ASP A 110 0.31 18.11 -2.61
CA ASP A 110 -1.03 18.12 -3.21
C ASP A 110 -1.56 16.72 -3.53
N GLU A 111 -0.70 15.70 -3.52
CA GLU A 111 -1.12 14.30 -3.63
C GLU A 111 -1.84 13.77 -2.39
N GLU A 112 -1.76 14.50 -1.28
CA GLU A 112 -2.38 14.14 0.00
C GLU A 112 -2.04 12.70 0.42
N GLU A 113 -0.78 12.32 0.18
CA GLU A 113 -0.28 10.95 0.32
C GLU A 113 -0.29 10.45 1.77
N GLU A 114 -0.68 9.19 1.90
CA GLU A 114 -0.56 8.36 3.09
C GLU A 114 0.09 7.02 2.73
N LEU A 115 1.13 6.64 3.47
CA LEU A 115 1.93 5.43 3.23
C LEU A 115 1.78 4.38 4.33
#